data_AF-A0A1B8AJ89-F1
#
_entry.id   AF-A0A1B8AJ89-F1
#
_cell.length_a   1.000
_cell.length_b   1.000
_cell.length_c   1.000
_cell.angle_alpha   90.00
_cell.angle_beta   90.00
_cell.angle_gamma   90.00
#
_symmetry.space_group_name_H-M   'P 1'
#
loop_
_entity.id
_entity.type
_entity.pdbx_description
1 polymer ?
#
loop_
_entity_poly.entity_id
_entity_poly.type
_entity_poly.pdbx_seq_one_letter_code
_entity_poly.pdbx_strand_id
1 'polypeptide(L)'
;MDRPASPRPIDKEIANAHGESVSIDATHDKLAATKVVAKQSPEEIIVERTREVGRLRAEVAYLQDVRRLGEYLCEEVEYVIDRLQLAVIAFKKGLQQIEEGQLELAE
;
A
#
# COMPACT_ATOMS: atom_id res chain seq x y z
N MET A 1 -12.82 -22.34 -69.97
CA MET A 1 -12.70 -23.20 -68.78
C MET A 1 -12.81 -22.29 -67.55
N ASP A 2 -14.02 -22.07 -67.06
CA ASP A 2 -14.28 -21.26 -65.87
C ASP A 2 -13.88 -22.03 -64.62
N ARG A 3 -12.85 -21.56 -63.92
CA ARG A 3 -12.48 -22.09 -62.60
C ARG A 3 -13.22 -21.24 -61.56
N PRO A 4 -13.93 -21.86 -60.60
CA PRO A 4 -14.57 -21.09 -59.53
C PRO A 4 -13.50 -20.32 -58.74
N ALA A 5 -13.84 -19.08 -58.39
CA ALA A 5 -12.97 -18.20 -57.62
C ALA A 5 -12.63 -18.81 -56.25
N SER A 6 -11.42 -18.53 -55.75
CA SER A 6 -10.99 -19.06 -54.45
C SER A 6 -11.88 -18.53 -53.31
N PRO A 7 -12.25 -19.38 -52.33
CA PRO A 7 -13.11 -18.98 -51.24
C PRO A 7 -12.48 -17.85 -50.42
N ARG A 8 -13.30 -16.84 -50.11
CA ARG A 8 -12.93 -15.73 -49.23
C ARG A 8 -12.84 -16.24 -47.79
N PRO A 9 -12.15 -15.53 -46.89
CA PRO A 9 -12.05 -15.91 -45.49
C PRO A 9 -13.40 -16.19 -44.82
N ILE A 10 -14.44 -15.41 -45.17
CA ILE A 10 -15.79 -15.59 -44.64
C ILE A 10 -16.45 -16.91 -45.08
N ASP A 11 -16.11 -17.41 -46.27
CA ASP A 11 -16.65 -18.66 -46.79
C ASP A 11 -16.09 -19.86 -45.98
N LYS A 12 -14.88 -19.72 -45.41
CA LYS A 12 -14.30 -20.72 -44.49
C LYS A 12 -14.96 -20.69 -43.12
N GLU A 13 -15.29 -19.51 -42.62
CA GLU A 13 -15.98 -19.36 -41.33
C GLU A 13 -17.39 -19.95 -41.38
N ILE A 14 -18.12 -19.71 -42.48
CA ILE A 14 -19.43 -20.32 -42.75
C ILE A 14 -19.33 -21.85 -42.88
N ALA A 15 -18.31 -22.36 -43.58
CA ALA A 15 -18.09 -23.80 -43.70
C ALA A 15 -17.75 -24.46 -42.35
N ASN A 16 -16.95 -23.79 -41.51
CA ASN A 16 -16.59 -24.28 -40.18
C ASN A 16 -17.77 -24.28 -39.21
N ALA A 17 -18.77 -23.44 -39.43
CA ALA A 17 -20.02 -23.44 -38.67
C ALA A 17 -20.96 -24.59 -39.05
N HIS A 18 -20.61 -25.46 -40.01
CA HIS A 18 -21.39 -26.65 -40.40
C HIS A 18 -22.89 -26.40 -40.70
N GLY A 19 -23.24 -25.16 -41.09
CA GLY A 19 -24.64 -24.78 -41.31
C GLY A 19 -25.45 -24.49 -40.05
N GLU A 20 -24.83 -24.44 -38.86
CA GLU A 20 -25.48 -23.93 -37.65
C GLU A 20 -25.67 -22.42 -37.76
N SER A 21 -26.89 -22.03 -38.11
CA SER A 21 -27.38 -20.67 -37.91
C SER A 21 -27.46 -20.41 -36.41
N VAL A 22 -26.47 -19.70 -35.85
CA VAL A 22 -26.60 -19.12 -34.51
C VAL A 22 -27.81 -18.19 -34.55
N SER A 23 -28.87 -18.49 -33.77
CA SER A 23 -30.04 -17.64 -33.77
C SER A 23 -29.65 -16.22 -33.37
N ILE A 24 -30.20 -15.22 -34.07
CA ILE A 24 -30.06 -13.80 -33.73
C ILE A 24 -30.45 -13.57 -32.26
N ASP A 25 -31.41 -14.35 -31.76
CA ASP A 25 -31.85 -14.34 -30.37
C ASP A 25 -30.76 -14.85 -29.39
N ALA A 26 -30.02 -15.91 -29.73
CA ALA A 26 -28.90 -16.37 -28.90
C ALA A 26 -27.72 -15.38 -28.89
N THR A 27 -27.58 -14.58 -29.96
CA THR A 27 -26.63 -13.46 -29.99
C THR A 27 -27.13 -12.27 -29.19
N HIS A 28 -28.43 -11.97 -29.24
CA HIS A 28 -29.08 -10.94 -28.44
C HIS A 28 -29.02 -11.26 -26.95
N ASP A 29 -29.28 -12.50 -26.54
CA ASP A 29 -29.21 -12.94 -25.14
C ASP A 29 -27.79 -12.90 -24.60
N LYS A 30 -26.79 -13.28 -25.41
CA LYS A 30 -25.37 -13.13 -25.04
C LYS A 30 -24.94 -11.67 -24.95
N LEU A 31 -25.42 -10.81 -25.86
CA LEU A 31 -25.17 -9.37 -25.81
C LEU A 31 -25.88 -8.71 -24.63
N ALA A 32 -27.11 -9.11 -24.33
CA ALA A 32 -27.88 -8.64 -23.19
C ALA A 32 -27.24 -9.10 -21.88
N ALA A 33 -26.84 -10.37 -21.75
CA ALA A 33 -26.12 -10.89 -20.60
C ALA A 33 -24.79 -10.17 -20.35
N THR A 34 -24.08 -9.80 -21.42
CA THR A 34 -22.85 -8.99 -21.32
C THR A 34 -23.14 -7.55 -20.90
N LYS A 35 -24.33 -7.02 -21.24
CA LYS A 35 -24.82 -5.69 -20.84
C LYS A 35 -25.32 -5.64 -19.38
N VAL A 36 -25.70 -6.77 -18.78
CA VAL A 36 -26.18 -6.85 -17.39
C VAL A 36 -25.05 -6.76 -16.35
N VAL A 37 -23.80 -7.06 -16.73
CA VAL A 37 -22.65 -6.71 -15.87
C VAL A 37 -22.41 -5.21 -16.03
N ALA A 38 -23.16 -4.42 -15.27
CA ALA A 38 -22.91 -3.00 -15.08
C ALA A 38 -21.52 -2.83 -14.48
N LYS A 39 -20.49 -2.84 -15.32
CA LYS A 39 -19.21 -2.24 -15.00
C LYS A 39 -19.52 -0.77 -14.74
N GLN A 40 -19.14 -0.30 -13.55
CA GLN A 40 -19.11 1.13 -13.23
C GLN A 40 -18.57 1.90 -14.45
N SER A 41 -19.19 3.03 -14.77
CA SER A 41 -18.68 3.85 -15.85
C SER A 41 -17.23 4.26 -15.54
N PRO A 42 -16.38 4.46 -16.57
CA PRO A 42 -15.03 4.97 -16.33
C PRO A 42 -15.03 6.26 -15.49
N GLU A 43 -16.05 7.12 -15.61
CA GLU A 43 -16.17 8.32 -14.77
C GLU A 43 -16.42 7.97 -13.29
N GLU A 44 -17.31 7.00 -13.02
CA GLU A 44 -17.58 6.53 -11.65
C GLU A 44 -16.32 5.95 -11.00
N ILE A 45 -15.54 5.18 -11.76
CA ILE A 45 -14.25 4.63 -11.31
C ILE A 45 -13.26 5.76 -10.98
N ILE A 46 -13.18 6.78 -11.84
CA ILE A 46 -12.27 7.93 -11.62
C ILE A 46 -12.66 8.69 -10.35
N VAL A 47 -13.95 8.92 -10.12
CA VAL A 47 -14.44 9.62 -8.92
C VAL A 47 -14.12 8.82 -7.66
N GLU A 48 -14.38 7.52 -7.67
CA GLU A 48 -14.09 6.64 -6.53
C GLU A 48 -12.59 6.60 -6.21
N ARG A 49 -11.74 6.42 -7.24
CA ARG A 49 -10.28 6.43 -7.06
C ARG A 49 -9.74 7.77 -6.60
N THR A 50 -10.31 8.88 -7.08
CA THR A 50 -9.90 10.23 -6.62
C THR A 50 -10.19 10.41 -5.14
N ARG A 51 -11.36 9.95 -4.68
CA ARG A 51 -11.72 9.98 -3.25
C ARG A 51 -10.79 9.10 -2.42
N GLU A 52 -10.50 7.89 -2.91
CA GLU A 52 -9.59 6.97 -2.24
C GLU A 52 -8.17 7.54 -2.11
N VAL A 53 -7.64 8.14 -3.18
CA VAL A 53 -6.34 8.83 -3.15
C VAL A 53 -6.33 9.96 -2.14
N GLY A 54 -7.41 10.75 -2.06
CA GLY A 54 -7.55 11.79 -1.05
C GLY A 54 -7.46 11.24 0.38
N ARG A 55 -8.17 10.15 0.65
CA ARG A 55 -8.12 9.45 1.95
C ARG A 55 -6.72 8.92 2.26
N LEU A 56 -6.07 8.27 1.30
CA LEU A 56 -4.73 7.71 1.48
C LEU A 56 -3.69 8.81 1.73
N ARG A 57 -3.81 9.97 1.08
CA ARG A 57 -2.92 11.12 1.33
C ARG A 57 -3.07 11.64 2.77
N ALA A 58 -4.30 11.73 3.27
CA ALA A 58 -4.56 12.13 4.65
C ALA A 58 -3.98 11.11 5.65
N GLU A 59 -4.14 9.81 5.38
CA GLU A 59 -3.55 8.74 6.19
C GLU A 59 -2.02 8.83 6.23
N VAL A 60 -1.38 9.04 5.08
CA VAL A 60 0.07 9.19 4.99
C VAL A 60 0.56 10.40 5.79
N ALA A 61 -0.12 11.54 5.67
CA ALA A 61 0.23 12.74 6.43
C ALA A 61 0.13 12.50 7.94
N TYR A 62 -0.95 11.86 8.39
CA TYR A 62 -1.12 11.49 9.80
C TYR A 62 0.01 10.57 10.29
N LEU A 63 0.35 9.52 9.53
CA LEU A 63 1.42 8.60 9.91
C LEU A 63 2.80 9.27 9.92
N GLN A 64 3.04 10.24 9.04
CA GLN A 64 4.25 11.05 9.06
C GLN A 64 4.34 11.91 10.32
N ASP A 65 3.24 12.54 10.74
CA ASP A 65 3.20 13.31 11.98
C ASP A 65 3.44 12.44 13.21
N VAL A 66 2.81 11.26 13.27
CA VAL A 66 3.02 10.29 14.36
C VAL A 66 4.48 9.86 14.41
N ARG A 67 5.09 9.55 13.26
CA ARG A 67 6.51 9.18 13.19
C ARG A 67 7.41 10.30 13.73
N ARG A 68 7.18 11.54 13.31
CA ARG A 68 7.95 12.70 13.75
C ARG A 68 7.87 12.91 15.26
N LEU A 69 6.69 12.73 15.85
CA LEU A 69 6.53 12.80 17.30
C LEU A 69 7.25 11.65 18.02
N GLY A 70 7.23 10.44 17.43
CA GLY A 70 7.97 9.29 17.95
C GLY A 70 9.48 9.50 17.93
N GLU A 71 10.03 10.04 16.84
CA GLU A 71 11.45 10.37 16.72
C GLU A 71 11.88 11.40 17.78
N TYR A 72 11.11 12.47 17.95
CA TYR A 72 11.35 13.46 18.99
C TYR A 72 11.33 12.84 20.41
N LEU A 73 10.37 11.97 20.69
CA LEU A 73 10.31 11.29 21.99
C LEU A 73 11.55 10.43 22.24
N CYS A 74 12.04 9.71 21.23
CA CYS A 74 13.26 8.92 21.36
C CYS A 74 14.46 9.81 21.71
N GLU A 75 14.64 10.94 21.01
CA GLU A 75 15.74 11.88 21.28
C GLU A 75 15.68 12.42 22.72
N GLU A 76 14.50 12.81 23.20
CA GLU A 76 14.31 13.29 24.57
C GLU A 76 14.62 12.21 25.62
N VAL A 77 14.20 10.96 25.36
CA VAL A 77 14.47 9.83 26.26
C VAL A 77 15.97 9.52 26.31
N GLU A 78 16.65 9.51 25.16
CA GLU A 78 18.10 9.32 25.08
C GLU A 78 18.83 10.40 25.88
N TYR A 79 18.46 11.66 25.71
CA TYR A 79 19.03 12.77 26.47
C TYR A 79 18.85 12.62 27.99
N VAL A 80 17.66 12.19 28.43
CA VAL A 80 17.40 11.94 29.86
C VAL A 80 18.24 10.79 30.39
N ILE A 81 18.39 9.70 29.62
CA ILE A 81 19.22 8.56 29.99
C ILE A 81 20.67 8.99 30.18
N ASP A 82 21.23 9.76 29.24
CA ASP A 82 22.61 10.26 29.33
C ASP A 82 22.82 11.11 30.58
N ARG A 83 21.86 11.99 30.89
CA ARG A 83 21.90 12.81 32.11
C ARG A 83 21.86 11.97 33.38
N LEU A 84 21.03 10.94 33.42
CA LEU A 84 20.95 10.03 34.55
C LEU A 84 22.25 9.23 34.72
N GLN A 85 22.85 8.75 33.63
CA GLN A 85 24.13 8.05 33.68
C GLN A 85 25.23 8.93 34.28
N LEU A 86 25.33 10.19 33.82
CA LEU A 86 26.29 11.14 34.37
C LEU A 86 26.04 11.40 35.86
N ALA A 87 24.78 11.56 36.28
CA ALA A 87 24.43 11.75 37.68
C ALA A 87 24.83 10.55 38.55
N VAL A 88 24.59 9.33 38.08
CA VAL A 88 24.97 8.09 38.78
C VAL A 88 26.49 7.97 38.89
N ILE A 89 27.23 8.29 37.82
CA ILE A 89 28.70 8.29 37.83
C ILE A 89 29.23 9.32 38.84
N ALA A 90 28.68 10.54 38.84
CA ALA A 90 29.08 11.59 39.76
C ALA A 90 28.81 11.19 41.22
N PHE A 91 27.65 10.58 41.49
CA PHE A 91 27.30 10.06 42.81
C PHE A 91 28.27 8.98 43.27
N LYS A 92 28.57 7.99 42.42
CA LYS A 92 29.52 6.92 42.73
C LYS A 92 30.92 7.48 43.03
N LYS A 93 31.38 8.45 42.25
CA LYS A 93 32.66 9.12 42.48
C LYS A 93 32.69 9.85 43.82
N GLY A 94 31.60 10.54 44.17
CA GLY A 94 31.47 11.20 45.47
C GLY A 94 31.52 10.21 46.65
N LEU A 95 30.88 9.04 46.52
CA LEU A 95 30.97 7.98 47.53
C LEU A 95 32.40 7.48 47.72
N GLN A 96 33.11 7.20 46.62
CA GLN A 96 34.50 6.73 46.68
C GLN A 96 35.41 7.74 47.40
N GLN A 97 35.24 9.04 47.12
CA GLN A 97 36.00 10.10 47.78
C GLN A 97 35.73 10.17 49.29
N ILE A 98 34.49 9.91 49.71
CA ILE A 98 34.14 9.86 51.14
C ILE A 98 34.79 8.64 51.80
N GLU A 99 34.73 7.48 51.15
CA GLU A 99 35.32 6.23 51.66
C GLU A 99 36.85 6.34 51.78
N GLU A 100 37.53 6.89 50.76
CA GLU A 100 38.97 7.14 50.77
C GLU A 100 39.36 8.16 51.84
N GLY A 101 38.64 9.27 51.98
CA GLY A 101 38.91 10.27 53.02
C GLY A 101 38.67 9.78 54.45
N GLN A 102 37.78 8.79 54.64
CA GLN A 102 37.60 8.14 55.94
C GLN A 102 38.75 7.19 56.30
N LEU A 103 39.39 6.58 55.31
CA LEU A 103 40.58 5.75 55.49
C LEU A 103 41.82 6.58 55.87
N GLU A 104 42.03 7.73 55.22
CA GLU A 104 43.16 8.63 55.53
C GLU A 104 43.07 9.26 56.93
N LEU A 105 41.86 9.40 57.48
CA LEU A 105 41.64 9.91 58.85
C LEU A 105 41.78 8.82 59.93
N ALA A 106 41.85 7.55 59.53
CA ALA A 106 41.95 6.40 60.43
C ALA A 106 43.39 5.86 60.59
N GLU A 107 44.35 6.35 59.79
CA GLU A 107 45.80 6.11 59.91
C GLU A 107 46.49 7.20 60.74
#